data_AF-A0AAD6ZDN3-F1
#
_entry.id   AF-A0AAD6ZDN3-F1
#
_cell.length_a   1.000
_cell.length_b   1.000
_cell.length_c   1.000
_cell.angle_alpha   90.00
_cell.angle_beta   90.00
_cell.angle_gamma   90.00
#
_symmetry.space_group_name_H-M   'P 1'
#
loop_
_entity.id
_entity.type
_entity.pdbx_description
1 polymer ?
#
loop_
_entity_poly.entity_id
_entity_poly.type
_entity_poly.pdbx_seq_one_letter_code
_entity_poly.pdbx_strand_id
1 'polypeptide(L)' 'LDETSKNDRTYSRGYGRSKKGQRARKKEKFVRGTRLTTTGLLTVDGMMANRVVEGSMKHTDYLDFIEHEVVSVFVAP' A
#
# COMPACT_ATOMS: atom_id res chain seq x y z
N LEU A 1 -14.08 6.28 4.60
CA LEU A 1 -13.45 5.54 3.49
C LEU A 1 -12.16 6.25 3.16
N ASP A 2 -11.08 5.51 3.08
CA ASP A 2 -9.79 6.07 2.68
C ASP A 2 -8.95 5.01 1.97
N GLU A 3 -7.94 5.46 1.24
CA GLU A 3 -6.99 4.63 0.53
C GLU A 3 -5.58 4.86 1.09
N THR A 4 -4.86 3.77 1.34
CA THR A 4 -3.43 3.81 1.64
C THR A 4 -2.66 2.91 0.70
N SER A 5 -1.37 3.19 0.50
CA SER A 5 -0.52 2.31 -0.31
C SER A 5 0.77 1.97 0.42
N LYS A 6 1.15 0.71 0.33
CA LYS A 6 2.38 0.17 0.89
C LYS A 6 3.27 -0.30 -0.25
N ASN A 7 4.55 0.01 -0.19
CA ASN A 7 5.53 -0.51 -1.13
C ASN A 7 6.71 -1.07 -0.34
N ASP A 8 7.01 -2.36 -0.55
CA ASP A 8 8.14 -3.05 0.10
C ASP A 8 9.50 -2.71 -0.53
N ARG A 9 9.59 -1.58 -1.26
CA ARG A 9 10.85 -1.09 -1.83
C ARG A 9 11.84 -0.82 -0.70
N THR A 10 13.03 -1.40 -0.81
CA THR A 10 14.15 -1.02 0.05
C THR A 10 14.48 0.46 -0.18
N TYR A 11 14.17 1.30 0.80
CA TYR A 11 14.60 2.70 0.79
C TYR A 11 16.08 2.78 1.13
N SER A 12 16.91 2.70 0.08
CA SER A 12 18.31 3.00 0.18
C SER A 12 18.51 4.52 0.15
N ARG A 13 19.37 5.05 1.03
CA ARG A 13 19.86 6.43 0.85
C ARG A 13 20.45 6.60 -0.55
N GLY A 14 20.03 7.65 -1.26
CA GLY A 14 20.55 8.00 -2.59
C GLY A 14 22.05 8.35 -2.61
N TYR A 15 22.63 8.71 -1.46
CA TYR A 15 24.05 9.04 -1.33
C TYR A 15 24.81 8.06 -0.44
N GLY A 16 25.92 7.54 -0.97
CA GLY A 16 26.91 6.76 -0.22
C GLY A 16 27.75 7.65 0.70
N ARG A 17 28.12 7.14 1.89
CA ARG A 17 29.08 7.81 2.78
C ARG A 17 30.33 6.96 2.88
N SER A 18 31.49 7.60 2.86
CA SER A 18 32.79 6.96 2.96
C SER A 18 33.81 7.94 3.56
N LYS A 19 34.92 7.40 4.05
CA LYS A 19 36.06 8.24 4.44
C LYS A 19 36.65 8.94 3.21
N LYS A 20 37.28 10.09 3.42
CA LYS A 20 37.97 10.83 2.35
C LYS A 20 39.01 9.93 1.68
N GLY A 21 39.02 9.90 0.35
CA GLY A 21 39.90 9.04 -0.46
C GLY A 21 39.44 7.59 -0.61
N GLN A 22 38.30 7.19 -0.02
CA GLN A 22 37.78 5.83 -0.14
C GLN A 22 36.48 5.81 -0.95
N ARG A 23 36.35 4.82 -1.85
CA ARG A 23 35.11 4.59 -2.60
C ARG A 23 33.98 4.17 -1.65
N ALA A 24 32.87 4.90 -1.67
CA ALA A 24 31.65 4.48 -0.98
C ALA A 24 31.11 3.19 -1.61
N ARG A 25 31.06 2.11 -0.83
CA ARG A 25 30.44 0.83 -1.21
C ARG A 25 29.24 0.59 -0.30
N LYS A 26 28.14 0.13 -0.89
CA LYS A 26 26.91 -0.20 -0.17
C LYS A 26 26.37 -1.49 -0.76
N LYS A 27 26.23 -2.54 0.06
CA LYS A 27 25.55 -3.77 -0.32
C LYS A 27 24.14 -3.68 0.25
N GLU A 28 23.15 -3.56 -0.63
CA GLU A 28 21.75 -3.55 -0.25
C GLU A 28 20.95 -4.43 -1.19
N LYS A 29 19.85 -4.98 -0.67
CA LYS A 29 18.90 -5.71 -1.47
C LYS A 29 18.21 -4.73 -2.42
N PHE A 30 18.41 -4.90 -3.72
CA PHE A 30 17.67 -4.16 -4.74
C PHE A 30 16.29 -4.81 -4.93
N VAL A 31 15.40 -4.60 -3.96
CA VAL A 31 14.01 -5.07 -4.04
C VAL A 31 13.20 -3.98 -4.74
N ARG A 32 12.73 -4.28 -5.96
CA ARG A 32 11.62 -3.56 -6.55
C ARG A 32 10.36 -4.09 -5.85
N GLY A 33 9.95 -3.43 -4.78
CA GLY A 33 8.77 -3.87 -4.01
C GLY A 33 7.52 -3.87 -4.89
N THR A 34 6.63 -4.83 -4.63
CA THR A 34 5.27 -4.78 -5.16
C THR A 34 4.53 -3.67 -4.42
N ARG A 35 3.94 -2.72 -5.16
CA ARG A 35 3.05 -1.73 -4.56
C ARG A 35 1.73 -2.42 -4.27
N LEU A 36 1.29 -2.37 -3.02
CA LEU A 36 -0.04 -2.77 -2.59
C LEU A 36 -0.83 -1.50 -2.30
N THR A 37 -2.08 -1.49 -2.72
CA THR A 37 -3.04 -0.45 -2.35
C THR A 37 -4.12 -1.10 -1.51
N THR A 38 -4.48 -0.46 -0.40
CA THR A 38 -5.50 -0.91 0.53
C THR A 38 -6.56 0.17 0.65
N THR A 39 -7.79 -0.18 0.36
CA THR A 39 -8.95 0.69 0.55
C THR A 39 -9.77 0.16 1.72
N GLY A 40 -10.13 1.03 2.65
CA GLY A 40 -10.76 0.63 3.91
C GLY A 40 -11.94 1.49 4.32
N LEU A 41 -12.94 0.85 4.92
CA LEU A 41 -14.04 1.48 5.63
C LEU A 41 -13.81 1.37 7.14
N LEU A 42 -13.50 2.51 7.75
CA LEU A 42 -13.44 2.65 9.20
C LEU A 42 -14.71 3.35 9.69
N THR A 43 -15.35 2.78 10.70
CA THR A 43 -16.52 3.30 11.40
C THR A 43 -16.23 3.47 12.89
N VAL A 44 -17.20 3.96 13.67
CA VAL A 44 -17.09 4.02 15.14
C VAL A 44 -16.96 2.62 15.77
N ASP A 45 -17.45 1.59 15.09
CA ASP A 45 -17.39 0.19 15.53
C ASP A 45 -16.11 -0.52 15.03
N GLY A 46 -15.23 0.21 14.33
CA GLY A 46 -13.96 -0.30 13.83
C GLY A 46 -13.92 -0.49 12.31
N MET A 47 -12.96 -1.30 11.86
CA MET A 47 -12.74 -1.61 10.43
C MET A 47 -13.80 -2.59 9.95
N MET A 48 -14.74 -2.09 9.16
CA MET A 48 -15.91 -2.84 8.71
C MET A 48 -15.71 -3.53 7.36
N ALA A 49 -14.91 -2.94 6.47
CA ALA A 49 -14.57 -3.53 5.17
C ALA A 49 -13.16 -3.10 4.76
N ASN A 50 -12.43 -3.97 4.07
CA ASN A 50 -11.15 -3.62 3.46
C ASN A 50 -10.85 -4.49 2.26
N ARG A 51 -10.18 -3.88 1.27
CA ARG A 51 -9.69 -4.57 0.08
C ARG A 51 -8.24 -4.23 -0.15
N VAL A 52 -7.44 -5.24 -0.48
CA VAL A 52 -6.03 -5.08 -0.89
C VAL A 52 -5.88 -5.50 -2.34
N VAL A 53 -5.27 -4.64 -3.16
CA VAL A 53 -4.94 -4.91 -4.55
C VAL A 53 -3.47 -4.69 -4.83
N GLU A 54 -2.91 -5.46 -5.75
CA GLU A 54 -1.59 -5.16 -6.30
C GLU A 54 -1.67 -4.02 -7.30
N GLY A 55 -0.75 -3.06 -7.20
CA GLY A 55 -0.74 -1.86 -8.02
C GLY A 55 -1.70 -0.78 -7.52
N SER A 56 -2.35 -0.09 -8.44
CA SER A 56 -3.29 1.00 -8.13
C SER A 56 -4.72 0.48 -8.11
N MET A 57 -5.54 1.03 -7.20
CA MET A 57 -6.99 0.84 -7.22
C MET A 57 -7.59 1.49 -8.46
N LYS A 58 -8.24 0.71 -9.34
CA LYS A 58 -8.94 1.27 -10.50
C LYS A 58 -10.38 1.61 -10.14
N HIS A 59 -11.00 2.44 -10.98
CA HIS A 59 -12.41 2.79 -10.84
C HIS A 59 -13.33 1.56 -10.72
N THR A 60 -13.11 0.52 -11.55
CA THR A 60 -13.89 -0.73 -11.50
C THR A 60 -13.69 -1.48 -10.19
N ASP A 61 -12.46 -1.55 -9.71
CA ASP A 61 -12.12 -2.24 -8.45
C ASP A 61 -12.75 -1.51 -7.26
N TYR A 62 -12.86 -0.18 -7.36
CA TYR A 62 -13.48 0.68 -6.35
C TYR A 62 -14.99 0.55 -6.33
N LEU A 63 -15.65 0.57 -7.49
CA LEU A 63 -17.10 0.35 -7.54
C LEU A 63 -17.46 -1.04 -7.00
N ASP A 64 -16.70 -2.07 -7.40
CA ASP A 64 -16.91 -3.43 -6.90
C ASP A 64 -16.70 -3.54 -5.38
N PHE A 65 -15.71 -2.83 -4.83
CA PHE A 65 -15.50 -2.73 -3.38
C PHE A 65 -16.67 -2.07 -2.68
N ILE A 66 -17.20 -0.98 -3.24
CA ILE A 66 -18.36 -0.30 -2.66
C ILE A 66 -19.59 -1.22 -2.67
N GLU A 67 -19.91 -1.82 -3.81
CA GLU A 67 -21.12 -2.62 -4.00
C GLU A 67 -21.10 -3.89 -3.16
N HIS A 68 -19.97 -4.62 -3.15
CA HIS A 68 -19.94 -5.97 -2.59
C HIS A 68 -19.37 -6.03 -1.16
N GLU A 69 -18.58 -5.05 -0.73
CA GLU A 69 -17.96 -5.05 0.60
C GLU A 69 -18.44 -3.93 1.52
N VAL A 70 -18.75 -2.74 1.00
CA VAL A 70 -19.21 -1.62 1.83
C VAL A 70 -20.71 -1.65 2.03
N VAL A 71 -21.47 -1.72 0.93
CA VAL A 71 -22.95 -1.71 1.00
C VAL A 71 -23.45 -2.95 1.72
N SER A 72 -22.83 -4.12 1.52
CA SER A 72 -23.19 -5.37 2.19
C SER A 72 -23.06 -5.31 3.72
N VAL A 73 -22.23 -4.43 4.28
CA VAL A 73 -22.15 -4.21 5.73
C VAL A 73 -23.38 -3.48 6.28
N PHE A 74 -23.94 -2.56 5.50
CA PHE A 74 -25.07 -1.72 5.94
C PHE A 74 -26.43 -2.25 5.46
N VAL A 75 -26.41 -3.11 4.46
CA VAL A 75 -27.58 -3.73 3.83
C VAL A 75 -27.44 -5.24 4.02
N ALA A 76 -27.51 -5.70 5.27
CA ALA A 76 -27.90 -7.09 5.49
C ALA A 76 -29.39 -7.25 5.14
N PRO A 77 -29.87 -8.46 4.78
CA PRO A 77 -31.30 -8.76 4.90
C PRO A 77 -31.80 -8.54 6.34
#